data_AF-A0A409XVA9-F1
#
_entry.id   AF-A0A409XVA9-F1
#
_cell.length_a   1.000
_cell.length_b   1.000
_cell.length_c   1.000
_cell.angle_alpha   90.00
_cell.angle_beta   90.00
_cell.angle_gamma   90.00
#
_symmetry.space_group_name_H-M   'P 1'
#
loop_
_entity.id
_entity.type
_entity.pdbx_description
1 polymer ?
#
loop_
_entity_poly.entity_id
_entity_poly.type
_entity_poly.pdbx_seq_one_letter_code
_entity_poly.pdbx_strand_id
1 'polypeptide(L)'
;MVSEAFASRPLKKLCLFDVDGTLTPARQTASPEMTETLAAVRKKLAIGFVGGSDLVKITEQLQTGTENILDEFDYAFAENGLTAYKLGKQLPSQSFINFLGEERYKKLVNFLLHYIADLDIPIKRGTFLEFRRGMLNVSPIGRNASIQERNEYEILDLKNGYRAALVQALKEKFPDYGLTYSIGGQISFDVFPTGWDKTFALGLVADEDFEEIHFFGDKTYKRIPFSLPLSPTRRVKMVSEAFAHKPLKKLYLFDVDNTLTPARHPKSLTPELHETLRALREKVAIGFLGGSDFNKITEQLQTGDENVLDQFDYGFAENGLIAYKLGKQLPSQSFIGFIGEERYKLLANFILHYIADLDIPIKRGTFLEFRRGMVNVSPIGRNASLQERMEFEVLDIKNGYRKAMIEALKERFPDAGLTYSIGGQLSFDIFPNGWDKTFALSHVVDEQFEEIHFFGDKTHKGGNDHEIYVDSRTIGHHVENPADTLRILKELLAQNKV
;
A
#
# COMPACT_ATOMS: atom_id res chain seq x y z
N MET A 1 -36.35 -29.42 -11.46
CA MET A 1 -35.61 -30.68 -11.17
C MET A 1 -34.16 -30.29 -11.12
N VAL A 2 -33.39 -30.73 -10.11
CA VAL A 2 -31.97 -30.32 -10.01
C VAL A 2 -31.23 -30.58 -11.32
N SER A 3 -30.38 -29.64 -11.72
CA SER A 3 -29.62 -29.69 -12.98
C SER A 3 -28.87 -31.01 -13.17
N GLU A 4 -28.61 -31.37 -14.44
CA GLU A 4 -27.91 -32.61 -14.80
C GLU A 4 -26.55 -32.74 -14.08
N ALA A 5 -25.86 -31.61 -13.84
CA ALA A 5 -24.57 -31.56 -13.18
C ALA A 5 -24.60 -32.11 -11.73
N PHE A 6 -25.75 -32.04 -11.05
CA PHE A 6 -25.92 -32.54 -9.68
C PHE A 6 -27.00 -33.63 -9.57
N ALA A 7 -27.48 -34.15 -10.71
CA ALA A 7 -28.49 -35.21 -10.77
C ALA A 7 -28.01 -36.53 -10.12
N SER A 8 -26.70 -36.76 -10.04
CA SER A 8 -26.11 -37.93 -9.37
C SER A 8 -26.00 -37.81 -7.84
N ARG A 9 -26.17 -36.60 -7.27
CA ARG A 9 -26.05 -36.38 -5.81
C ARG A 9 -27.24 -37.04 -5.07
N PRO A 10 -27.01 -37.82 -4.00
CA PRO A 10 -28.09 -38.44 -3.22
C PRO A 10 -29.10 -37.44 -2.66
N LEU A 11 -28.63 -36.26 -2.23
CA LEU A 11 -29.46 -35.18 -1.72
C LEU A 11 -29.41 -34.00 -2.69
N LYS A 12 -30.58 -33.49 -3.06
CA LYS A 12 -30.78 -32.37 -3.99
C LYS A 12 -30.62 -31.01 -3.31
N LYS A 13 -29.62 -30.91 -2.44
CA LYS A 13 -29.38 -29.76 -1.57
C LYS A 13 -28.00 -29.15 -1.85
N LEU A 14 -27.86 -27.87 -1.53
CA LEU A 14 -26.59 -27.15 -1.55
C LEU A 14 -26.26 -26.64 -0.15
N CYS A 15 -25.04 -26.86 0.32
CA CYS A 15 -24.52 -26.22 1.52
C CYS A 15 -23.46 -25.17 1.14
N LEU A 16 -23.70 -23.92 1.52
CA LEU A 16 -22.78 -22.80 1.38
C LEU A 16 -22.18 -22.44 2.73
N PHE A 17 -20.86 -22.26 2.78
CA PHE A 17 -20.13 -21.98 4.01
C PHE A 17 -19.41 -20.62 3.92
N ASP A 18 -19.54 -19.78 4.93
CA ASP A 18 -18.59 -18.68 5.14
C ASP A 18 -17.18 -19.24 5.36
N VAL A 19 -16.14 -18.46 5.07
CA VAL A 19 -14.75 -18.93 5.21
C VAL A 19 -14.26 -18.68 6.64
N ASP A 20 -14.05 -17.41 6.99
CA ASP A 20 -13.54 -17.01 8.30
C ASP A 20 -14.55 -17.30 9.41
N GLY A 21 -14.09 -17.95 10.49
CA GLY A 21 -14.88 -18.30 11.67
C GLY A 21 -15.87 -19.45 11.47
N THR A 22 -16.02 -19.96 10.24
CA THR A 22 -16.92 -21.08 9.91
C THR A 22 -16.14 -22.29 9.41
N LEU A 23 -15.40 -22.16 8.30
CA LEU A 23 -14.53 -23.24 7.81
C LEU A 23 -13.15 -23.21 8.46
N THR A 24 -12.64 -22.02 8.76
CA THR A 24 -11.33 -21.83 9.41
C THR A 24 -11.45 -20.87 10.58
N PRO A 25 -10.56 -20.92 11.58
CA PRO A 25 -10.32 -19.74 12.41
C PRO A 25 -9.93 -18.55 11.53
N ALA A 26 -10.25 -17.33 11.94
CA ALA A 26 -10.05 -16.14 11.11
C ALA A 26 -8.60 -16.03 10.63
N ARG A 27 -8.40 -16.01 9.30
CA ARG A 27 -7.08 -15.98 8.61
C ARG A 27 -6.12 -17.12 8.96
N GLN A 28 -6.64 -18.26 9.42
CA GLN A 28 -5.85 -19.47 9.64
C GLN A 28 -6.26 -20.55 8.67
N THR A 29 -5.50 -21.65 8.64
CA THR A 29 -5.77 -22.79 7.77
C THR A 29 -6.91 -23.66 8.31
N ALA A 30 -7.62 -24.34 7.41
CA ALA A 30 -8.59 -25.36 7.78
C ALA A 30 -7.92 -26.52 8.54
N SER A 31 -8.62 -27.14 9.48
CA SER A 31 -8.12 -28.35 10.14
C SER A 31 -8.32 -29.57 9.23
N PRO A 32 -7.46 -30.60 9.32
CA PRO A 32 -7.64 -31.84 8.56
C PRO A 32 -9.02 -32.49 8.78
N GLU A 33 -9.54 -32.43 10.00
CA GLU A 33 -10.87 -32.92 10.36
C GLU A 33 -11.98 -32.18 9.61
N MET A 34 -11.87 -30.85 9.46
CA MET A 34 -12.82 -30.05 8.68
C MET A 34 -12.77 -30.46 7.21
N THR A 35 -11.58 -30.58 6.63
CA THR A 35 -11.40 -30.97 5.23
C THR A 35 -11.97 -32.37 4.95
N GLU A 36 -11.70 -33.36 5.81
CA GLU A 36 -12.28 -34.71 5.69
C GLU A 36 -13.82 -34.67 5.81
N THR A 37 -14.35 -33.86 6.72
CA THR A 37 -15.79 -33.69 6.90
C THR A 37 -16.44 -33.12 5.65
N LEU A 38 -15.88 -32.05 5.08
CA LEU A 38 -16.38 -31.44 3.84
C LEU A 38 -16.34 -32.44 2.67
N ALA A 39 -15.26 -33.21 2.52
CA ALA A 39 -15.15 -34.24 1.51
C ALA A 39 -16.22 -35.34 1.67
N ALA A 40 -16.53 -35.74 2.92
CA ALA A 40 -17.60 -36.70 3.20
C ALA A 40 -19.00 -36.12 2.91
N VAL A 41 -19.24 -34.84 3.22
CA VAL A 41 -20.50 -34.14 2.94
C VAL A 41 -20.71 -33.97 1.44
N ARG A 42 -19.67 -33.61 0.68
CA ARG A 42 -19.72 -33.44 -0.77
C ARG A 42 -20.15 -34.71 -1.51
N LYS A 43 -19.86 -35.90 -0.98
CA LYS A 43 -20.35 -37.17 -1.56
C LYS A 43 -21.89 -37.28 -1.53
N LYS A 44 -22.55 -36.58 -0.61
CA LYS A 44 -24.00 -36.65 -0.40
C LYS A 44 -24.78 -35.50 -1.06
N LEU A 45 -24.23 -34.29 -1.05
CA LEU A 45 -24.88 -33.06 -1.54
C LEU A 45 -23.85 -32.11 -2.17
N ALA A 46 -24.32 -31.07 -2.86
CA ALA A 46 -23.41 -30.07 -3.42
C ALA A 46 -22.87 -29.13 -2.32
N ILE A 47 -21.59 -28.80 -2.35
CA ILE A 47 -21.00 -27.85 -1.39
C ILE A 47 -20.33 -26.66 -2.08
N GLY A 48 -20.31 -25.52 -1.40
CA GLY A 48 -19.51 -24.38 -1.82
C GLY A 48 -19.11 -23.46 -0.67
N PHE A 49 -18.10 -22.63 -0.89
CA PHE A 49 -17.75 -21.55 0.04
C PHE A 49 -18.19 -20.18 -0.51
N VAL A 50 -18.49 -19.23 0.39
CA VAL A 50 -18.79 -17.83 0.07
C VAL A 50 -17.98 -16.93 0.99
N GLY A 51 -16.96 -16.27 0.45
CA GLY A 51 -16.10 -15.35 1.18
C GLY A 51 -16.12 -13.94 0.59
N GLY A 52 -16.03 -12.92 1.45
CA GLY A 52 -15.84 -11.52 1.03
C GLY A 52 -14.40 -11.20 0.57
N SER A 53 -13.46 -12.12 0.80
CA SER A 53 -12.06 -11.99 0.40
C SER A 53 -11.84 -12.37 -1.07
N ASP A 54 -10.71 -11.95 -1.64
CA ASP A 54 -10.25 -12.45 -2.93
C ASP A 54 -9.91 -13.95 -2.87
N LEU A 55 -9.90 -14.60 -4.04
CA LEU A 55 -9.70 -16.04 -4.13
C LEU A 55 -8.33 -16.47 -3.59
N VAL A 56 -7.29 -15.65 -3.75
CA VAL A 56 -5.93 -15.97 -3.29
C VAL A 56 -5.94 -16.15 -1.77
N LYS A 57 -6.49 -15.20 -1.03
CA LYS A 57 -6.60 -15.30 0.44
C LYS A 57 -7.45 -16.49 0.89
N ILE A 58 -8.56 -16.74 0.20
CA ILE A 58 -9.40 -17.90 0.53
C ILE A 58 -8.63 -19.21 0.29
N THR A 59 -7.86 -19.26 -0.80
CA THR A 59 -7.02 -20.42 -1.15
C THR A 59 -5.93 -20.64 -0.12
N GLU A 60 -5.25 -19.58 0.35
CA GLU A 60 -4.25 -19.66 1.43
C GLU A 60 -4.81 -20.27 2.72
N GLN A 61 -6.11 -20.08 2.99
CA GLN A 61 -6.78 -20.61 4.17
C GLN A 61 -7.29 -22.05 3.99
N LEU A 62 -7.89 -22.34 2.84
CA LEU A 62 -8.58 -23.62 2.64
C LEU A 62 -7.72 -24.69 1.98
N GLN A 63 -6.70 -24.31 1.20
CA GLN A 63 -5.86 -25.26 0.49
C GLN A 63 -4.73 -25.76 1.41
N THR A 64 -5.02 -26.82 2.16
CA THR A 64 -4.05 -27.45 3.08
C THR A 64 -3.21 -28.56 2.45
N GLY A 65 -3.52 -28.94 1.20
CA GLY A 65 -2.83 -29.99 0.44
C GLY A 65 -2.30 -29.51 -0.91
N THR A 66 -1.92 -30.46 -1.78
CA THR A 66 -1.42 -30.17 -3.14
C THR A 66 -2.53 -30.03 -4.18
N GLU A 67 -3.77 -30.38 -3.83
CA GLU A 67 -4.93 -30.30 -4.71
C GLU A 67 -5.43 -28.85 -4.81
N ASN A 68 -6.03 -28.51 -5.95
CA ASN A 68 -6.60 -27.19 -6.18
C ASN A 68 -7.92 -27.05 -5.42
N ILE A 69 -8.05 -26.00 -4.61
CA ILE A 69 -9.26 -25.76 -3.82
C ILE A 69 -10.55 -25.70 -4.66
N LEU A 70 -10.45 -25.28 -5.92
CA LEU A 70 -11.57 -25.21 -6.86
C LEU A 70 -12.11 -26.58 -7.28
N ASP A 71 -11.32 -27.64 -7.07
CA ASP A 71 -11.70 -29.03 -7.35
C ASP A 71 -12.30 -29.71 -6.11
N GLU A 72 -12.00 -29.22 -4.91
CA GLU A 72 -12.51 -29.75 -3.64
C GLU A 72 -13.95 -29.32 -3.35
N PHE A 73 -14.38 -28.17 -3.87
CA PHE A 73 -15.75 -27.65 -3.76
C PHE A 73 -16.49 -27.73 -5.10
N ASP A 74 -17.82 -27.85 -5.06
CA ASP A 74 -18.64 -27.77 -6.28
C ASP A 74 -18.86 -26.32 -6.71
N TYR A 75 -18.88 -25.40 -5.74
CA TYR A 75 -18.94 -23.96 -5.95
C TYR A 75 -17.88 -23.23 -5.13
N ALA A 76 -17.23 -22.25 -5.74
CA ALA A 76 -16.28 -21.37 -5.07
C ALA A 76 -16.65 -19.92 -5.34
N PHE A 77 -17.14 -19.21 -4.33
CA PHE A 77 -17.57 -17.81 -4.42
C PHE A 77 -16.62 -16.91 -3.63
N ALA A 78 -15.67 -16.31 -4.33
CA ALA A 78 -14.82 -15.25 -3.80
C ALA A 78 -15.47 -13.87 -4.06
N GLU A 79 -15.13 -12.89 -3.22
CA GLU A 79 -15.70 -11.54 -3.28
C GLU A 79 -17.25 -11.56 -3.31
N ASN A 80 -17.87 -12.36 -2.42
CA ASN A 80 -19.32 -12.63 -2.36
C ASN A 80 -19.93 -13.22 -3.65
N GLY A 81 -19.12 -13.81 -4.52
CA GLY A 81 -19.55 -14.42 -5.78
C GLY A 81 -19.28 -13.58 -7.03
N LEU A 82 -18.64 -12.42 -6.90
CA LEU A 82 -18.19 -11.66 -8.09
C LEU A 82 -17.11 -12.40 -8.88
N THR A 83 -16.30 -13.17 -8.14
CA THR A 83 -15.42 -14.19 -8.71
C THR A 83 -15.99 -15.54 -8.31
N ALA A 84 -16.56 -16.24 -9.28
CA ALA A 84 -17.27 -17.48 -9.03
C ALA A 84 -16.76 -18.62 -9.90
N TYR A 85 -16.73 -19.82 -9.34
CA TYR A 85 -16.45 -21.05 -10.07
C TYR A 85 -17.52 -22.09 -9.76
N LYS A 86 -17.83 -22.88 -10.78
CA LYS A 86 -18.69 -24.07 -10.72
C LYS A 86 -17.90 -25.25 -11.26
N LEU A 87 -17.69 -26.28 -10.44
CA LEU A 87 -16.96 -27.49 -10.80
C LEU A 87 -15.60 -27.18 -11.44
N GLY A 88 -14.79 -26.35 -10.77
CA GLY A 88 -13.48 -25.89 -11.26
C GLY A 88 -13.52 -24.86 -12.41
N LYS A 89 -14.68 -24.63 -13.04
CA LYS A 89 -14.81 -23.71 -14.19
C LYS A 89 -15.30 -22.33 -13.75
N GLN A 90 -14.62 -21.29 -14.22
CA GLN A 90 -14.98 -19.91 -13.90
C GLN A 90 -16.33 -19.53 -14.53
N LEU A 91 -17.21 -18.96 -13.72
CA LEU A 91 -18.47 -18.34 -14.14
C LEU A 91 -18.24 -16.89 -14.58
N PRO A 92 -19.16 -16.27 -15.34
CA PRO A 92 -19.05 -14.86 -15.73
C PRO A 92 -18.85 -13.96 -14.50
N SER A 93 -17.74 -13.23 -14.47
CA SER A 93 -17.44 -12.34 -13.35
C SER A 93 -18.13 -10.99 -13.49
N GLN A 94 -18.59 -10.44 -12.37
CA GLN A 94 -19.12 -9.08 -12.28
C GLN A 94 -18.11 -8.13 -11.60
N SER A 95 -18.27 -6.83 -11.83
CA SER A 95 -17.48 -5.80 -11.15
C SER A 95 -18.30 -4.52 -10.97
N PHE A 96 -17.93 -3.71 -9.98
CA PHE A 96 -18.59 -2.45 -9.67
C PHE A 96 -18.67 -1.55 -10.91
N ILE A 97 -17.60 -1.52 -11.70
CA ILE A 97 -17.54 -0.72 -12.91
C ILE A 97 -18.34 -1.32 -14.06
N ASN A 98 -18.41 -2.65 -14.19
CA ASN A 98 -19.27 -3.31 -15.18
C ASN A 98 -20.75 -3.08 -14.88
N PHE A 99 -21.12 -3.05 -13.60
CA PHE A 99 -22.49 -2.75 -13.16
C PHE A 99 -22.85 -1.28 -13.39
N LEU A 100 -22.02 -0.35 -12.89
CA LEU A 100 -22.36 1.06 -12.87
C LEU A 100 -22.07 1.77 -14.21
N GLY A 101 -21.01 1.35 -14.89
CA GLY A 101 -20.46 2.00 -16.08
C GLY A 101 -19.59 3.23 -15.76
N GLU A 102 -18.63 3.52 -16.64
CA GLU A 102 -17.64 4.61 -16.47
C GLU A 102 -18.29 5.99 -16.32
N GLU A 103 -19.31 6.29 -17.11
CA GLU A 103 -19.98 7.61 -17.09
C GLU A 103 -20.67 7.89 -15.76
N ARG A 104 -21.39 6.90 -15.21
CA ARG A 104 -22.03 7.04 -13.90
C ARG A 104 -20.98 7.03 -12.78
N TYR A 105 -19.95 6.20 -12.90
CA TYR A 105 -18.86 6.14 -11.94
C TYR A 105 -18.10 7.47 -11.82
N LYS A 106 -17.75 8.11 -12.93
CA LYS A 106 -17.09 9.43 -12.92
C LYS A 106 -17.92 10.47 -12.18
N LYS A 107 -19.23 10.53 -12.42
CA LYS A 107 -20.14 11.44 -11.71
C LYS A 107 -20.16 11.18 -10.20
N LEU A 108 -20.19 9.91 -9.80
CA LEU A 108 -20.13 9.51 -8.39
C LEU A 108 -18.81 9.94 -7.73
N VAL A 109 -17.67 9.64 -8.37
CA VAL A 109 -16.34 10.00 -7.87
C VAL A 109 -16.18 11.52 -7.77
N ASN A 110 -16.55 12.28 -8.81
CA ASN A 110 -16.42 13.73 -8.80
C ASN A 110 -17.21 14.33 -7.64
N PHE A 111 -18.46 13.90 -7.45
CA PHE A 111 -19.28 14.34 -6.31
C PHE A 111 -18.63 14.03 -4.97
N LEU A 112 -18.15 12.81 -4.78
CA LEU A 112 -17.48 12.40 -3.55
C LEU A 112 -16.21 13.22 -3.26
N LEU A 113 -15.40 13.49 -4.29
CA LEU A 113 -14.17 14.27 -4.16
C LEU A 113 -14.47 15.72 -3.76
N HIS A 114 -15.46 16.38 -4.40
CA HIS A 114 -15.91 17.72 -3.96
C HIS A 114 -16.42 17.70 -2.53
N TYR A 115 -17.34 16.76 -2.21
CA TYR A 115 -17.94 16.69 -0.89
C TYR A 115 -16.87 16.51 0.20
N ILE A 116 -15.90 15.61 0.00
CA ILE A 116 -14.82 15.35 0.97
C ILE A 116 -13.86 16.53 1.08
N ALA A 117 -13.58 17.24 -0.02
CA ALA A 117 -12.79 18.47 0.02
C ALA A 117 -13.45 19.54 0.90
N ASP A 118 -14.75 19.72 0.75
CA ASP A 118 -15.53 20.74 1.47
C ASP A 118 -15.89 20.33 2.91
N LEU A 119 -15.67 19.08 3.30
CA LEU A 119 -15.91 18.62 4.68
C LEU A 119 -14.99 19.33 5.68
N ASP A 120 -15.61 19.97 6.67
CA ASP A 120 -14.92 20.53 7.84
C ASP A 120 -14.67 19.43 8.88
N ILE A 121 -13.47 18.87 8.82
CA ILE A 121 -12.95 17.83 9.70
C ILE A 121 -11.53 18.20 10.13
N PRO A 122 -11.11 17.82 11.35
CA PRO A 122 -9.86 18.32 11.93
C PRO A 122 -8.62 17.92 11.12
N ILE A 123 -8.64 16.73 10.53
CA ILE A 123 -7.53 16.17 9.77
C ILE A 123 -8.03 15.49 8.49
N LYS A 124 -7.13 15.39 7.52
CA LYS A 124 -7.27 14.60 6.29
C LYS A 124 -6.02 13.75 6.12
N ARG A 125 -6.11 12.54 5.56
CA ARG A 125 -5.02 11.55 5.47
C ARG A 125 -5.11 10.66 4.23
N GLY A 126 -5.44 11.20 3.06
CA GLY A 126 -5.35 10.50 1.77
C GLY A 126 -6.15 9.18 1.67
N THR A 127 -6.19 8.55 0.51
CA THR A 127 -6.97 7.35 0.22
C THR A 127 -8.41 7.50 0.70
N PHE A 128 -9.06 8.59 0.27
CA PHE A 128 -10.45 8.88 0.64
C PHE A 128 -11.44 7.99 -0.10
N LEU A 129 -11.11 7.63 -1.34
CA LEU A 129 -11.87 6.72 -2.19
C LEU A 129 -10.95 5.55 -2.52
N GLU A 130 -11.30 4.33 -2.13
CA GLU A 130 -10.55 3.12 -2.49
C GLU A 130 -11.44 2.26 -3.40
N PHE A 131 -11.08 2.22 -4.68
CA PHE A 131 -11.81 1.42 -5.67
C PHE A 131 -11.40 -0.04 -5.55
N ARG A 132 -12.39 -0.91 -5.38
CA ARG A 132 -12.24 -2.36 -5.33
C ARG A 132 -13.12 -2.97 -6.41
N ARG A 133 -12.87 -4.24 -6.75
CA ARG A 133 -13.61 -4.93 -7.80
C ARG A 133 -15.12 -4.92 -7.55
N GLY A 134 -15.55 -5.15 -6.31
CA GLY A 134 -16.98 -5.25 -5.96
C GLY A 134 -17.62 -4.00 -5.34
N MET A 135 -16.82 -3.01 -4.96
CA MET A 135 -17.31 -1.88 -4.16
C MET A 135 -16.35 -0.69 -4.27
N LEU A 136 -16.86 0.48 -3.90
CA LEU A 136 -16.08 1.66 -3.61
C LEU A 136 -16.12 1.92 -2.10
N ASN A 137 -14.96 1.85 -1.43
CA ASN A 137 -14.87 2.22 -0.02
C ASN A 137 -14.58 3.72 0.09
N VAL A 138 -15.36 4.41 0.92
CA VAL A 138 -15.31 5.87 1.10
C VAL A 138 -14.94 6.19 2.55
N SER A 139 -13.86 6.95 2.75
CA SER A 139 -13.35 7.39 4.05
C SER A 139 -13.19 8.91 4.07
N PRO A 140 -14.04 9.66 4.79
CA PRO A 140 -13.95 11.13 4.83
C PRO A 140 -12.61 11.67 5.35
N ILE A 141 -12.04 11.06 6.39
CA ILE A 141 -10.68 11.42 6.86
C ILE A 141 -9.57 10.78 6.04
N GLY A 142 -9.89 9.79 5.21
CA GLY A 142 -8.89 9.05 4.45
C GLY A 142 -8.30 7.85 5.19
N ARG A 143 -7.90 6.81 4.43
CA ARG A 143 -7.44 5.54 5.00
C ARG A 143 -5.98 5.51 5.43
N ASN A 144 -5.15 6.49 5.07
CA ASN A 144 -3.78 6.54 5.60
C ASN A 144 -3.73 7.11 7.04
N ALA A 145 -4.88 7.37 7.68
CA ALA A 145 -4.96 7.73 9.09
C ALA A 145 -4.41 6.62 9.99
N SER A 146 -3.64 7.03 11.00
CA SER A 146 -3.13 6.18 12.08
C SER A 146 -4.26 5.64 12.97
N ILE A 147 -3.98 4.61 13.75
CA ILE A 147 -4.99 4.00 14.66
C ILE A 147 -5.56 5.04 15.63
N GLN A 148 -4.71 5.91 16.17
CA GLN A 148 -5.15 6.97 17.07
C GLN A 148 -6.13 7.93 16.38
N GLU A 149 -5.74 8.45 15.21
CA GLU A 149 -6.57 9.36 14.41
C GLU A 149 -7.91 8.71 14.02
N ARG A 150 -7.91 7.41 13.73
CA ARG A 150 -9.14 6.65 13.45
C ARG A 150 -10.07 6.58 14.66
N ASN A 151 -9.52 6.33 15.84
CA ASN A 151 -10.30 6.30 17.09
C ASN A 151 -10.89 7.68 17.40
N GLU A 152 -10.10 8.74 17.25
CA GLU A 152 -10.53 10.12 17.47
C GLU A 152 -11.63 10.52 16.48
N TYR A 153 -11.49 10.16 15.21
CA TYR A 153 -12.52 10.38 14.21
C TYR A 153 -13.80 9.58 14.46
N GLU A 154 -13.71 8.32 14.91
CA GLU A 154 -14.91 7.51 15.22
C GLU A 154 -15.76 8.21 16.29
N ILE A 155 -15.13 8.73 17.35
CA ILE A 155 -15.81 9.50 18.40
C ILE A 155 -16.46 10.76 17.82
N LEU A 156 -15.72 11.50 16.98
CA LEU A 156 -16.21 12.73 16.37
C LEU A 156 -17.37 12.49 15.40
N ASP A 157 -17.26 11.46 14.56
CA ASP A 157 -18.29 11.06 13.60
C ASP A 157 -19.55 10.53 14.29
N LEU A 158 -19.42 9.77 15.38
CA LEU A 158 -20.58 9.35 16.17
C LEU A 158 -21.32 10.55 16.80
N LYS A 159 -20.58 11.63 17.12
CA LYS A 159 -21.16 12.87 17.65
C LYS A 159 -21.80 13.74 16.56
N ASN A 160 -21.14 13.89 15.41
CA ASN A 160 -21.49 14.88 14.39
C ASN A 160 -22.19 14.29 13.15
N GLY A 161 -22.14 12.97 12.96
CA GLY A 161 -22.83 12.25 11.90
C GLY A 161 -22.26 12.45 10.48
N TYR A 162 -20.96 12.73 10.32
CA TYR A 162 -20.38 13.06 9.01
C TYR A 162 -20.61 11.98 7.94
N ARG A 163 -20.36 10.70 8.26
CA ARG A 163 -20.59 9.59 7.33
C ARG A 163 -22.07 9.41 7.02
N ALA A 164 -22.94 9.55 8.02
CA ALA A 164 -24.39 9.44 7.83
C ALA A 164 -24.91 10.55 6.91
N ALA A 165 -24.46 11.79 7.10
CA ALA A 165 -24.80 12.93 6.26
C ALA A 165 -24.31 12.74 4.82
N LEU A 166 -23.07 12.27 4.63
CA LEU A 166 -22.54 11.97 3.29
C LEU A 166 -23.31 10.84 2.59
N VAL A 167 -23.65 9.77 3.31
CA VAL A 167 -24.51 8.69 2.78
C VAL A 167 -25.87 9.23 2.36
N GLN A 168 -26.49 10.12 3.15
CA GLN A 168 -27.76 10.73 2.81
C GLN A 168 -27.65 11.59 1.54
N ALA A 169 -26.61 12.43 1.45
CA ALA A 169 -26.35 13.24 0.27
C ALA A 169 -26.14 12.37 -1.00
N LEU A 170 -25.49 11.21 -0.86
CA LEU A 170 -25.32 10.27 -1.97
C LEU A 170 -26.65 9.66 -2.42
N LYS A 171 -27.52 9.25 -1.49
CA LYS A 171 -28.85 8.70 -1.80
C LYS A 171 -29.73 9.73 -2.51
N GLU A 172 -29.66 10.99 -2.10
CA GLU A 172 -30.41 12.09 -2.72
C GLU A 172 -29.87 12.42 -4.11
N LYS A 173 -28.55 12.39 -4.29
CA LYS A 173 -27.90 12.74 -5.55
C LYS A 173 -27.99 11.64 -6.61
N PHE A 174 -27.97 10.38 -6.20
CA PHE A 174 -27.90 9.21 -7.07
C PHE A 174 -28.97 8.15 -6.76
N PRO A 175 -30.28 8.53 -6.68
CA PRO A 175 -31.34 7.61 -6.28
C PRO A 175 -31.55 6.46 -7.28
N ASP A 176 -31.16 6.65 -8.54
CA ASP A 176 -31.34 5.70 -9.64
C ASP A 176 -30.11 4.82 -9.93
N TYR A 177 -29.06 4.93 -9.11
CA TYR A 177 -27.81 4.18 -9.34
C TYR A 177 -27.87 2.74 -8.84
N GLY A 178 -28.91 2.35 -8.08
CA GLY A 178 -29.04 0.99 -7.55
C GLY A 178 -27.93 0.63 -6.56
N LEU A 179 -27.52 1.59 -5.74
CA LEU A 179 -26.41 1.45 -4.79
C LEU A 179 -26.91 1.31 -3.36
N THR A 180 -26.24 0.44 -2.63
CA THR A 180 -26.34 0.25 -1.18
C THR A 180 -25.13 0.88 -0.49
N TYR A 181 -25.37 1.49 0.66
CA TYR A 181 -24.37 2.17 1.48
C TYR A 181 -24.31 1.52 2.85
N SER A 182 -23.16 0.98 3.23
CA SER A 182 -22.97 0.31 4.52
C SER A 182 -21.92 1.04 5.35
N ILE A 183 -22.37 1.71 6.42
CA ILE A 183 -21.45 2.33 7.38
C ILE A 183 -20.86 1.22 8.26
N GLY A 184 -19.59 0.91 8.02
CA GLY A 184 -18.84 -0.12 8.72
C GLY A 184 -17.45 0.37 9.14
N GLY A 185 -16.92 -0.21 10.22
CA GLY A 185 -15.62 0.17 10.77
C GLY A 185 -15.60 1.60 11.36
N GLN A 186 -14.39 2.10 11.62
CA GLN A 186 -14.19 3.32 12.40
C GLN A 186 -14.29 4.60 11.57
N ILE A 187 -13.89 4.54 10.30
CA ILE A 187 -13.64 5.75 9.49
C ILE A 187 -14.34 5.78 8.14
N SER A 188 -14.86 4.65 7.66
CA SER A 188 -15.33 4.52 6.29
C SER A 188 -16.76 4.01 6.22
N PHE A 189 -17.27 3.92 5.00
CA PHE A 189 -18.45 3.16 4.61
C PHE A 189 -18.23 2.58 3.21
N ASP A 190 -18.92 1.50 2.90
CA ASP A 190 -18.83 0.83 1.61
C ASP A 190 -20.02 1.22 0.72
N VAL A 191 -19.74 1.42 -0.56
CA VAL A 191 -20.72 1.68 -1.63
C VAL A 191 -20.64 0.51 -2.61
N PHE A 192 -21.74 -0.22 -2.78
CA PHE A 192 -21.80 -1.40 -3.64
C PHE A 192 -23.21 -1.54 -4.25
N PRO A 193 -23.40 -2.29 -5.34
CA PRO A 193 -24.71 -2.48 -5.94
C PRO A 193 -25.67 -3.18 -4.98
N THR A 194 -26.94 -2.82 -5.02
CA THR A 194 -27.96 -3.46 -4.20
C THR A 194 -28.02 -4.96 -4.50
N GLY A 195 -27.95 -5.79 -3.45
CA GLY A 195 -27.92 -7.26 -3.55
C GLY A 195 -26.53 -7.87 -3.69
N TRP A 196 -25.44 -7.09 -3.70
CA TRP A 196 -24.05 -7.60 -3.77
C TRP A 196 -23.45 -8.00 -2.40
N ASP A 197 -24.31 -8.36 -1.45
CA ASP A 197 -23.88 -9.05 -0.23
C ASP A 197 -23.71 -10.56 -0.49
N LYS A 198 -23.55 -11.39 0.56
CA LYS A 198 -23.38 -12.84 0.40
C LYS A 198 -24.56 -13.52 -0.32
N THR A 199 -25.72 -12.86 -0.41
CA THR A 199 -26.87 -13.37 -1.18
C THR A 199 -26.66 -13.28 -2.69
N PHE A 200 -25.70 -12.48 -3.19
CA PHE A 200 -25.35 -12.43 -4.62
C PHE A 200 -25.01 -13.81 -5.18
N ALA A 201 -24.28 -14.61 -4.41
CA ALA A 201 -23.93 -15.99 -4.77
C ALA A 201 -25.15 -16.89 -5.01
N LEU A 202 -26.30 -16.58 -4.41
CA LEU A 202 -27.54 -17.35 -4.60
C LEU A 202 -28.09 -17.18 -6.02
N GLY A 203 -27.91 -16.02 -6.65
CA GLY A 203 -28.30 -15.81 -8.04
C GLY A 203 -27.52 -16.69 -9.01
N LEU A 204 -26.29 -17.07 -8.67
CA LEU A 204 -25.40 -17.90 -9.50
C LEU A 204 -25.73 -19.39 -9.44
N VAL A 205 -26.61 -19.80 -8.52
CA VAL A 205 -27.08 -21.18 -8.35
C VAL A 205 -28.59 -21.32 -8.54
N ALA A 206 -29.28 -20.22 -8.86
CA ALA A 206 -30.74 -20.20 -8.96
C ALA A 206 -31.26 -21.15 -10.04
N ASP A 207 -30.56 -21.23 -11.17
CA ASP A 207 -30.91 -22.10 -12.31
C ASP A 207 -30.65 -23.59 -12.05
N GLU A 208 -30.09 -23.95 -10.89
CA GLU A 208 -29.77 -25.32 -10.53
C GLU A 208 -30.94 -26.08 -9.90
N ASP A 209 -32.04 -25.39 -9.55
CA ASP A 209 -33.25 -25.99 -8.97
C ASP A 209 -33.03 -26.84 -7.70
N PHE A 210 -32.05 -26.48 -6.85
CA PHE A 210 -31.84 -27.17 -5.56
C PHE A 210 -33.11 -27.12 -4.69
N GLU A 211 -33.46 -28.23 -4.05
CA GLU A 211 -34.63 -28.33 -3.16
C GLU A 211 -34.48 -27.44 -1.93
N GLU A 212 -33.26 -27.36 -1.39
CA GLU A 212 -32.90 -26.52 -0.24
C GLU A 212 -31.46 -26.02 -0.38
N ILE A 213 -31.23 -24.75 -0.01
CA ILE A 213 -29.90 -24.16 0.13
C ILE A 213 -29.68 -23.79 1.60
N HIS A 214 -28.66 -24.40 2.21
CA HIS A 214 -28.27 -24.16 3.60
C HIS A 214 -27.05 -23.26 3.64
N PHE A 215 -27.08 -22.18 4.43
CA PHE A 215 -25.92 -21.31 4.63
C PHE A 215 -25.41 -21.42 6.08
N PHE A 216 -24.10 -21.62 6.24
CA PHE A 216 -23.41 -21.70 7.52
C PHE A 216 -22.48 -20.50 7.68
N GLY A 217 -22.59 -19.75 8.78
CA GLY A 217 -21.80 -18.53 9.04
C GLY A 217 -21.69 -18.21 10.53
N ASP A 218 -20.61 -17.53 10.94
CA ASP A 218 -20.22 -17.30 12.34
C ASP A 218 -20.74 -15.96 12.92
N LYS A 219 -20.89 -14.93 12.09
CA LYS A 219 -21.19 -13.57 12.54
C LYS A 219 -22.69 -13.27 12.62
N THR A 220 -23.21 -13.19 13.85
CA THR A 220 -24.37 -12.36 14.21
C THR A 220 -23.92 -11.25 15.18
N TYR A 221 -24.25 -9.99 14.90
CA TYR A 221 -23.64 -8.81 15.55
C TYR A 221 -24.08 -8.59 17.03
N LYS A 222 -23.10 -8.38 17.93
CA LYS A 222 -23.15 -7.50 19.12
C LYS A 222 -21.75 -6.89 19.40
N ARG A 223 -21.69 -5.65 19.92
CA ARG A 223 -20.49 -4.75 19.99
C ARG A 223 -20.07 -4.37 21.44
N ILE A 224 -18.73 -4.24 21.65
CA ILE A 224 -17.93 -3.31 22.52
C ILE A 224 -17.82 -3.60 24.06
N PRO A 225 -16.76 -3.19 24.86
CA PRO A 225 -15.51 -2.42 24.60
C PRO A 225 -14.15 -3.00 25.09
N PHE A 226 -13.10 -2.21 24.80
CA PHE A 226 -11.62 -2.31 24.95
C PHE A 226 -11.05 -1.76 26.29
N SER A 227 -9.77 -2.02 26.61
CA SER A 227 -8.90 -1.09 27.39
C SER A 227 -7.38 -1.39 27.28
N LEU A 228 -6.57 -0.35 27.11
CA LEU A 228 -5.09 -0.28 27.20
C LEU A 228 -4.69 0.54 28.46
N PRO A 229 -3.40 0.52 28.90
CA PRO A 229 -2.68 1.80 28.90
C PRO A 229 -1.17 1.75 28.57
N LEU A 230 -0.65 2.92 28.15
CA LEU A 230 0.75 3.35 27.98
C LEU A 230 1.27 4.07 29.26
N SER A 231 2.59 4.29 29.40
CA SER A 231 3.25 5.58 29.75
C SER A 231 4.81 5.43 29.94
N PRO A 232 5.64 6.47 30.21
CA PRO A 232 6.63 6.97 29.22
C PRO A 232 8.06 7.35 29.73
N THR A 233 8.94 7.71 28.77
CA THR A 233 10.07 8.71 28.78
C THR A 233 11.30 8.60 29.72
N ARG A 234 12.52 8.75 29.15
CA ARG A 234 13.36 9.99 29.21
C ARG A 234 14.68 9.92 28.40
N ARG A 235 15.13 11.09 27.93
CA ARG A 235 16.35 11.43 27.14
C ARG A 235 17.65 11.46 27.97
N VAL A 236 18.81 11.31 27.32
CA VAL A 236 19.99 12.24 27.37
C VAL A 236 20.79 12.16 26.05
N LYS A 237 21.28 13.31 25.55
CA LYS A 237 22.20 13.51 24.40
C LYS A 237 23.67 13.55 24.87
N MET A 238 24.60 13.04 24.08
CA MET A 238 25.96 13.60 23.91
C MET A 238 26.47 13.35 22.47
N VAL A 239 27.20 14.31 21.90
CA VAL A 239 27.86 14.30 20.57
C VAL A 239 29.27 13.67 20.71
N SER A 240 29.82 13.15 19.61
CA SER A 240 30.43 11.82 19.53
C SER A 240 31.97 11.71 19.68
N GLU A 241 32.39 10.72 20.47
CA GLU A 241 33.64 9.92 20.32
C GLU A 241 33.40 8.66 19.44
N ALA A 242 32.18 8.52 18.88
CA ALA A 242 31.64 7.25 18.38
C ALA A 242 32.44 6.60 17.24
N PHE A 243 33.06 7.41 16.37
CA PHE A 243 33.91 6.93 15.28
C PHE A 243 35.40 7.20 15.54
N ALA A 244 35.79 7.58 16.75
CA ALA A 244 37.19 7.85 17.09
C ALA A 244 38.09 6.64 16.81
N HIS A 245 37.57 5.43 17.03
CA HIS A 245 38.26 4.15 16.79
C HIS A 245 38.46 3.79 15.31
N LYS A 246 37.73 4.40 14.38
CA LYS A 246 37.87 4.11 12.94
C LYS A 246 39.20 4.69 12.43
N PRO A 247 40.03 3.89 11.73
CA PRO A 247 41.31 4.34 11.16
C PRO A 247 41.19 5.58 10.27
N LEU A 248 40.11 5.66 9.48
CA LEU A 248 39.85 6.79 8.59
C LEU A 248 38.54 7.49 8.95
N LYS A 249 38.54 8.82 8.89
CA LYS A 249 37.36 9.65 9.14
C LYS A 249 36.53 9.85 7.88
N LYS A 250 36.21 8.76 7.20
CA LYS A 250 35.40 8.75 5.97
C LYS A 250 34.08 8.01 6.18
N LEU A 251 33.07 8.38 5.40
CA LEU A 251 31.77 7.72 5.34
C LEU A 251 31.50 7.24 3.92
N TYR A 252 31.06 6.00 3.77
CA TYR A 252 30.63 5.43 2.49
C TYR A 252 29.13 5.14 2.55
N LEU A 253 28.37 5.86 1.73
CA LEU A 253 26.93 5.70 1.56
C LEU A 253 26.63 4.98 0.26
N PHE A 254 25.71 4.03 0.33
CA PHE A 254 25.31 3.22 -0.81
C PHE A 254 23.80 3.33 -1.02
N ASP A 255 23.37 3.63 -2.24
CA ASP A 255 22.03 3.26 -2.67
C ASP A 255 21.82 1.72 -2.57
N VAL A 256 20.57 1.27 -2.58
CA VAL A 256 20.22 -0.13 -2.39
C VAL A 256 19.97 -0.83 -3.74
N ASP A 257 18.92 -0.40 -4.46
CA ASP A 257 18.43 -1.08 -5.66
C ASP A 257 19.39 -0.84 -6.84
N ASN A 258 19.87 -1.91 -7.47
CA ASN A 258 20.95 -1.96 -8.48
C ASN A 258 22.32 -1.43 -8.04
N THR A 259 22.47 -0.96 -6.81
CA THR A 259 23.76 -0.51 -6.27
C THR A 259 24.38 -1.56 -5.35
N LEU A 260 23.61 -2.08 -4.38
CA LEU A 260 24.03 -3.18 -3.50
C LEU A 260 23.36 -4.51 -3.86
N THR A 261 22.13 -4.46 -4.36
CA THR A 261 21.31 -5.63 -4.70
C THR A 261 20.65 -5.43 -6.06
N PRO A 262 20.27 -6.48 -6.81
CA PRO A 262 19.34 -6.33 -7.93
C PRO A 262 18.02 -5.72 -7.43
N ALA A 263 17.44 -4.80 -8.20
CA ALA A 263 16.27 -4.03 -7.76
C ALA A 263 15.12 -4.91 -7.22
N ARG A 264 14.70 -4.63 -5.98
CA ARG A 264 13.55 -5.26 -5.29
C ARG A 264 13.61 -6.79 -5.15
N HIS A 265 14.79 -7.40 -5.26
CA HIS A 265 14.95 -8.83 -5.02
C HIS A 265 15.34 -9.09 -3.54
N PRO A 266 14.55 -9.87 -2.79
CA PRO A 266 14.84 -10.15 -1.38
C PRO A 266 16.13 -10.97 -1.22
N LYS A 267 16.85 -10.78 -0.11
CA LYS A 267 18.06 -11.54 0.27
C LYS A 267 19.10 -11.66 -0.84
N SER A 268 19.35 -10.55 -1.53
CA SER A 268 20.15 -10.56 -2.76
C SER A 268 21.51 -9.86 -2.63
N LEU A 269 21.90 -9.50 -1.41
CA LEU A 269 23.27 -9.09 -1.13
C LEU A 269 24.20 -10.30 -1.27
N THR A 270 25.10 -10.27 -2.24
CA THR A 270 25.99 -11.39 -2.51
C THR A 270 26.99 -11.59 -1.35
N PRO A 271 27.39 -12.84 -1.02
CA PRO A 271 28.37 -13.08 0.05
C PRO A 271 29.69 -12.32 -0.16
N GLU A 272 30.15 -12.20 -1.40
CA GLU A 272 31.39 -11.50 -1.72
C GLU A 272 31.30 -9.98 -1.48
N LEU A 273 30.18 -9.36 -1.85
CA LEU A 273 29.94 -7.95 -1.55
C LEU A 273 29.74 -7.73 -0.05
N HIS A 274 29.04 -8.62 0.64
CA HIS A 274 28.88 -8.57 2.09
C HIS A 274 30.23 -8.61 2.84
N GLU A 275 31.13 -9.54 2.49
CA GLU A 275 32.48 -9.59 3.08
C GLU A 275 33.31 -8.34 2.73
N THR A 276 33.16 -7.80 1.52
CA THR A 276 33.85 -6.57 1.12
C THR A 276 33.36 -5.37 1.92
N LEU A 277 32.05 -5.25 2.16
CA LEU A 277 31.48 -4.20 3.01
C LEU A 277 31.93 -4.34 4.47
N ARG A 278 32.04 -5.58 4.98
CA ARG A 278 32.57 -5.86 6.32
C ARG A 278 34.02 -5.40 6.45
N ALA A 279 34.88 -5.78 5.50
CA ALA A 279 36.28 -5.35 5.47
C ALA A 279 36.41 -3.82 5.32
N LEU A 280 35.56 -3.19 4.52
CA LEU A 280 35.49 -1.74 4.40
C LEU A 280 35.11 -1.07 5.73
N ARG A 281 34.10 -1.62 6.42
CA ARG A 281 33.61 -1.11 7.71
C ARG A 281 34.66 -1.18 8.82
N GLU A 282 35.66 -2.04 8.75
CA GLU A 282 36.76 -2.02 9.72
C GLU A 282 37.60 -0.73 9.63
N LYS A 283 37.64 -0.10 8.46
CA LYS A 283 38.46 1.09 8.18
C LYS A 283 37.70 2.41 8.23
N VAL A 284 36.44 2.41 7.76
CA VAL A 284 35.58 3.60 7.61
C VAL A 284 34.20 3.40 8.22
N ALA A 285 33.40 4.47 8.29
CA ALA A 285 31.97 4.34 8.53
C ALA A 285 31.25 3.94 7.23
N ILE A 286 30.25 3.07 7.30
CA ILE A 286 29.42 2.70 6.15
C ILE A 286 27.92 2.86 6.44
N GLY A 287 27.12 3.13 5.41
CA GLY A 287 25.67 3.14 5.54
C GLY A 287 24.93 2.91 4.24
N PHE A 288 23.69 2.41 4.34
CA PHE A 288 22.78 2.31 3.20
C PHE A 288 21.81 3.49 3.17
N LEU A 289 21.32 3.85 1.99
CA LEU A 289 20.40 4.95 1.75
C LEU A 289 19.39 4.62 0.65
N GLY A 290 18.13 4.39 1.03
CA GLY A 290 17.05 4.07 0.09
C GLY A 290 15.82 4.95 0.27
N GLY A 291 15.08 5.17 -0.82
CA GLY A 291 13.77 5.81 -0.79
C GLY A 291 12.63 4.89 -0.34
N SER A 292 12.90 3.58 -0.24
CA SER A 292 11.96 2.56 0.22
C SER A 292 11.77 2.61 1.74
N ASP A 293 10.69 1.99 2.22
CA ASP A 293 10.49 1.75 3.65
C ASP A 293 11.58 0.81 4.20
N PHE A 294 11.84 0.94 5.51
CA PHE A 294 12.92 0.23 6.19
C PHE A 294 12.81 -1.28 6.03
N ASN A 295 11.60 -1.85 6.13
CA ASN A 295 11.38 -3.30 6.04
C ASN A 295 11.82 -3.84 4.67
N LYS A 296 11.45 -3.16 3.58
CA LYS A 296 11.89 -3.54 2.23
C LYS A 296 13.39 -3.46 2.06
N ILE A 297 14.03 -2.44 2.61
CA ILE A 297 15.50 -2.31 2.54
C ILE A 297 16.15 -3.46 3.32
N THR A 298 15.67 -3.73 4.54
CA THR A 298 16.21 -4.84 5.34
C THR A 298 15.99 -6.19 4.67
N GLU A 299 14.85 -6.43 4.03
CA GLU A 299 14.58 -7.68 3.32
C GLU A 299 15.57 -7.91 2.17
N GLN A 300 15.99 -6.87 1.47
CA GLN A 300 16.99 -6.96 0.40
C GLN A 300 18.40 -7.21 0.93
N LEU A 301 18.79 -6.49 1.99
CA LEU A 301 20.14 -6.50 2.55
C LEU A 301 20.39 -7.64 3.55
N GLN A 302 19.34 -8.33 4.00
CA GLN A 302 19.44 -9.41 4.99
C GLN A 302 20.37 -10.53 4.51
N THR A 303 21.40 -10.84 5.30
CA THR A 303 22.31 -11.97 5.11
C THR A 303 22.31 -12.88 6.34
N GLY A 304 21.77 -14.09 6.20
CA GLY A 304 21.60 -15.01 7.34
C GLY A 304 20.64 -14.43 8.40
N ASP A 305 20.97 -14.63 9.67
CA ASP A 305 20.16 -14.19 10.82
C ASP A 305 20.65 -12.87 11.45
N GLU A 306 21.69 -12.26 10.88
CA GLU A 306 22.27 -11.01 11.40
C GLU A 306 21.35 -9.81 11.12
N ASN A 307 21.17 -8.92 12.09
CA ASN A 307 20.40 -7.70 11.88
C ASN A 307 21.17 -6.76 10.94
N VAL A 308 20.52 -6.27 9.87
CA VAL A 308 21.12 -5.32 8.93
C VAL A 308 21.66 -4.07 9.62
N LEU A 309 21.02 -3.60 10.71
CA LEU A 309 21.52 -2.45 11.48
C LEU A 309 22.80 -2.72 12.27
N ASP A 310 23.15 -4.00 12.47
CA ASP A 310 24.41 -4.39 13.06
C ASP A 310 25.52 -4.52 12.00
N GLN A 311 25.17 -4.59 10.72
CA GLN A 311 26.10 -4.68 9.59
C GLN A 311 26.56 -3.29 9.09
N PHE A 312 25.74 -2.26 9.27
CA PHE A 312 26.02 -0.90 8.83
C PHE A 312 26.11 0.07 10.02
N ASP A 313 26.92 1.12 9.91
CA ASP A 313 27.01 2.15 10.95
C ASP A 313 25.86 3.16 10.85
N TYR A 314 25.34 3.37 9.63
CA TYR A 314 24.16 4.16 9.35
C TYR A 314 23.14 3.39 8.50
N GLY A 315 21.86 3.59 8.81
CA GLY A 315 20.76 3.08 7.99
C GLY A 315 19.74 4.16 7.70
N PHE A 316 19.60 4.54 6.44
CA PHE A 316 18.68 5.59 6.00
C PHE A 316 17.59 5.00 5.10
N ALA A 317 16.37 4.95 5.62
CA ALA A 317 15.17 4.60 4.88
C ALA A 317 14.32 5.84 4.60
N GLU A 318 13.48 5.78 3.57
CA GLU A 318 12.68 6.91 3.09
C GLU A 318 13.54 8.19 2.93
N ASN A 319 14.67 8.08 2.22
CA ASN A 319 15.67 9.14 2.00
C ASN A 319 16.31 9.71 3.29
N GLY A 320 16.23 8.99 4.41
CA GLY A 320 16.77 9.42 5.71
C GLY A 320 15.72 10.03 6.65
N LEU A 321 14.44 10.03 6.29
CA LEU A 321 13.36 10.38 7.24
C LEU A 321 13.26 9.39 8.39
N ILE A 322 13.56 8.12 8.10
CA ILE A 322 13.86 7.11 9.09
C ILE A 322 15.35 6.86 9.04
N ALA A 323 16.04 7.24 10.12
CA ALA A 323 17.47 7.13 10.21
C ALA A 323 17.88 6.32 11.45
N TYR A 324 18.91 5.51 11.28
CA TYR A 324 19.56 4.75 12.34
C TYR A 324 21.05 5.09 12.35
N LYS A 325 21.61 5.18 13.54
CA LYS A 325 23.04 5.32 13.80
C LYS A 325 23.46 4.29 14.83
N LEU A 326 24.37 3.39 14.47
CA LEU A 326 24.89 2.33 15.34
C LEU A 326 23.75 1.54 16.02
N GLY A 327 22.81 1.04 15.21
CA GLY A 327 21.62 0.33 15.68
C GLY A 327 20.53 1.17 16.36
N LYS A 328 20.80 2.45 16.69
CA LYS A 328 19.86 3.33 17.40
C LYS A 328 19.11 4.24 16.44
N GLN A 329 17.79 4.28 16.58
CA GLN A 329 16.96 5.17 15.77
C GLN A 329 17.19 6.65 16.13
N LEU A 330 17.43 7.47 15.13
CA LEU A 330 17.50 8.92 15.23
C LEU A 330 16.09 9.55 15.17
N PRO A 331 15.92 10.82 15.58
CA PRO A 331 14.65 11.52 15.44
C PRO A 331 14.14 11.48 13.98
N SER A 332 12.88 11.09 13.81
CA SER A 332 12.25 11.06 12.48
C SER A 332 11.54 12.37 12.17
N GLN A 333 11.47 12.71 10.88
CA GLN A 333 10.62 13.78 10.37
C GLN A 333 9.43 13.19 9.58
N SER A 334 8.39 13.99 9.39
CA SER A 334 7.21 13.61 8.61
C SER A 334 6.65 14.80 7.86
N PHE A 335 6.06 14.53 6.70
CA PHE A 335 5.46 15.51 5.80
C PHE A 335 4.49 16.40 6.55
N ILE A 336 3.62 15.80 7.38
CA ILE A 336 2.65 16.56 8.18
C ILE A 336 3.32 17.41 9.25
N GLY A 337 4.43 16.94 9.84
CA GLY A 337 5.24 17.73 10.76
C GLY A 337 5.93 18.92 10.09
N PHE A 338 6.28 18.80 8.80
CA PHE A 338 6.83 19.89 8.01
C PHE A 338 5.76 20.90 7.57
N ILE A 339 4.70 20.44 6.90
CA ILE A 339 3.71 21.31 6.28
C ILE A 339 2.68 21.85 7.27
N GLY A 340 2.36 21.09 8.32
CA GLY A 340 1.29 21.38 9.29
C GLY A 340 -0.11 21.03 8.80
N GLU A 341 -1.03 20.74 9.72
CA GLU A 341 -2.40 20.29 9.41
C GLU A 341 -3.19 21.27 8.56
N GLU A 342 -3.16 22.56 8.91
CA GLU A 342 -3.98 23.57 8.22
C GLU A 342 -3.57 23.72 6.75
N ARG A 343 -2.25 23.83 6.48
CA ARG A 343 -1.75 23.88 5.11
C ARG A 343 -1.98 22.57 4.37
N TYR A 344 -1.85 21.43 5.04
CA TYR A 344 -2.13 20.14 4.41
C TYR A 344 -3.62 19.99 4.02
N LYS A 345 -4.56 20.42 4.86
CA LYS A 345 -5.98 20.43 4.51
C LYS A 345 -6.24 21.26 3.27
N LEU A 346 -5.64 22.47 3.18
CA LEU A 346 -5.76 23.31 1.99
C LEU A 346 -5.19 22.62 0.73
N LEU A 347 -4.02 21.98 0.85
CA LEU A 347 -3.40 21.21 -0.23
C LEU A 347 -4.27 20.04 -0.67
N ALA A 348 -4.74 19.22 0.27
CA ALA A 348 -5.59 18.07 0.00
C ALA A 348 -6.91 18.50 -0.64
N ASN A 349 -7.58 19.52 -0.11
CA ASN A 349 -8.84 20.05 -0.65
C ASN A 349 -8.66 20.53 -2.09
N PHE A 350 -7.60 21.29 -2.37
CA PHE A 350 -7.28 21.75 -3.72
C PHE A 350 -7.08 20.57 -4.69
N ILE A 351 -6.30 19.56 -4.29
CA ILE A 351 -6.06 18.37 -5.11
C ILE A 351 -7.37 17.61 -5.40
N LEU A 352 -8.22 17.44 -4.39
CA LEU A 352 -9.50 16.73 -4.55
C LEU A 352 -10.44 17.47 -5.50
N HIS A 353 -10.57 18.80 -5.37
CA HIS A 353 -11.35 19.60 -6.32
C HIS A 353 -10.77 19.52 -7.73
N TYR A 354 -9.46 19.73 -7.89
CA TYR A 354 -8.82 19.68 -9.19
C TYR A 354 -9.06 18.34 -9.89
N ILE A 355 -8.89 17.22 -9.18
CA ILE A 355 -9.13 15.89 -9.74
C ILE A 355 -10.62 15.68 -10.03
N ALA A 356 -11.54 16.20 -9.21
CA ALA A 356 -12.97 16.09 -9.47
C ALA A 356 -13.35 16.78 -10.79
N ASP A 357 -12.82 17.97 -11.04
CA ASP A 357 -13.10 18.77 -12.24
C ASP A 357 -12.29 18.33 -13.47
N LEU A 358 -11.25 17.52 -13.28
CA LEU A 358 -10.43 17.01 -14.38
C LEU A 358 -11.23 16.03 -15.26
N ASP A 359 -11.32 16.34 -16.55
CA ASP A 359 -11.91 15.47 -17.55
C ASP A 359 -10.88 14.48 -18.12
N ILE A 360 -10.96 13.24 -17.67
CA ILE A 360 -10.19 12.09 -18.19
C ILE A 360 -11.13 10.91 -18.40
N PRO A 361 -10.83 10.00 -19.35
CA PRO A 361 -11.74 8.92 -19.73
C PRO A 361 -12.09 7.99 -18.56
N ILE A 362 -11.10 7.68 -17.73
CA ILE A 362 -11.17 6.70 -16.65
C ILE A 362 -10.74 7.34 -15.33
N LYS A 363 -11.51 7.08 -14.29
CA LYS A 363 -11.14 7.32 -12.89
C LYS A 363 -11.35 6.03 -12.10
N ARG A 364 -10.55 5.83 -11.04
CA ARG A 364 -10.68 4.69 -10.12
C ARG A 364 -10.72 5.20 -8.69
N GLY A 365 -9.68 4.96 -7.90
CA GLY A 365 -9.58 5.38 -6.52
C GLY A 365 -8.12 5.55 -6.11
N THR A 366 -7.91 6.04 -4.90
CA THR A 366 -6.61 6.37 -4.32
C THR A 366 -5.93 7.46 -5.15
N PHE A 367 -6.62 8.60 -5.27
CA PHE A 367 -6.17 9.78 -6.01
C PHE A 367 -5.10 10.58 -5.28
N LEU A 368 -5.18 10.61 -3.95
CA LEU A 368 -4.22 11.24 -3.05
C LEU A 368 -3.79 10.18 -2.05
N GLU A 369 -2.55 9.72 -2.05
CA GLU A 369 -2.03 8.77 -1.07
C GLU A 369 -1.08 9.49 -0.13
N PHE A 370 -1.45 9.57 1.15
CA PHE A 370 -0.64 10.22 2.17
C PHE A 370 0.38 9.24 2.72
N ARG A 371 1.66 9.63 2.69
CA ARG A 371 2.79 8.84 3.19
C ARG A 371 3.54 9.66 4.25
N ARG A 372 4.49 9.01 4.94
CA ARG A 372 5.29 9.68 5.98
C ARG A 372 6.09 10.84 5.40
N GLY A 373 6.79 10.64 4.29
CA GLY A 373 7.67 11.65 3.70
C GLY A 373 7.07 12.55 2.63
N MET A 374 5.92 12.19 2.11
CA MET A 374 5.41 12.78 0.88
C MET A 374 3.91 12.52 0.74
N VAL A 375 3.34 13.10 -0.30
CA VAL A 375 2.00 12.77 -0.77
C VAL A 375 2.10 12.40 -2.24
N ASN A 376 1.58 11.23 -2.61
CA ASN A 376 1.52 10.80 -4.00
C ASN A 376 0.16 11.18 -4.58
N VAL A 377 0.15 11.80 -5.75
CA VAL A 377 -1.06 12.24 -6.45
C VAL A 377 -1.19 11.48 -7.76
N SER A 378 -2.35 10.87 -8.00
CA SER A 378 -2.68 10.20 -9.25
C SER A 378 -4.02 10.69 -9.78
N PRO A 379 -4.06 11.36 -10.95
CA PRO A 379 -5.30 11.80 -11.55
C PRO A 379 -6.28 10.67 -11.89
N ILE A 380 -5.78 9.56 -12.45
CA ILE A 380 -6.58 8.35 -12.73
C ILE A 380 -6.90 7.55 -11.45
N GLY A 381 -6.04 7.65 -10.43
CA GLY A 381 -6.12 6.90 -9.18
C GLY A 381 -5.25 5.64 -9.19
N ARG A 382 -4.56 5.35 -8.07
CA ARG A 382 -3.64 4.20 -7.95
C ARG A 382 -4.32 2.83 -8.07
N ASN A 383 -5.64 2.75 -7.86
CA ASN A 383 -6.40 1.51 -8.03
C ASN A 383 -6.63 1.12 -9.51
N ALA A 384 -6.09 1.87 -10.47
CA ALA A 384 -6.13 1.51 -11.88
C ALA A 384 -5.38 0.22 -12.20
N SER A 385 -5.95 -0.57 -13.13
CA SER A 385 -5.34 -1.79 -13.66
C SER A 385 -4.07 -1.48 -14.47
N LEU A 386 -3.22 -2.47 -14.73
CA LEU A 386 -2.01 -2.25 -15.53
C LEU A 386 -2.32 -1.69 -16.93
N GLN A 387 -3.36 -2.22 -17.57
CA GLN A 387 -3.81 -1.75 -18.88
C GLN A 387 -4.26 -0.28 -18.83
N GLU A 388 -5.08 0.07 -17.84
CA GLU A 388 -5.54 1.46 -17.64
C GLU A 388 -4.37 2.42 -17.36
N ARG A 389 -3.34 1.96 -16.66
CA ARG A 389 -2.12 2.76 -16.39
C ARG A 389 -1.34 3.03 -17.67
N MET A 390 -1.18 2.03 -18.53
CA MET A 390 -0.52 2.18 -19.82
C MET A 390 -1.28 3.14 -20.74
N GLU A 391 -2.61 3.01 -20.77
CA GLU A 391 -3.48 3.91 -21.55
C GLU A 391 -3.42 5.35 -21.01
N PHE A 392 -3.44 5.53 -19.69
CA PHE A 392 -3.31 6.84 -19.07
C PHE A 392 -1.94 7.46 -19.35
N GLU A 393 -0.85 6.69 -19.31
CA GLU A 393 0.49 7.19 -19.62
C GLU A 393 0.56 7.79 -21.02
N VAL A 394 0.02 7.08 -22.02
CA VAL A 394 -0.06 7.58 -23.40
C VAL A 394 -0.88 8.87 -23.49
N LEU A 395 -2.03 8.91 -22.81
CA LEU A 395 -2.89 10.10 -22.77
C LEU A 395 -2.23 11.29 -22.06
N ASP A 396 -1.55 11.05 -20.95
CA ASP A 396 -0.87 12.07 -20.17
C ASP A 396 0.36 12.62 -20.89
N ILE A 397 1.13 11.79 -21.60
CA ILE A 397 2.22 12.27 -22.46
C ILE A 397 1.66 13.17 -23.56
N LYS A 398 0.52 12.81 -24.16
CA LYS A 398 -0.10 13.58 -25.24
C LYS A 398 -0.72 14.89 -24.76
N ASN A 399 -1.41 14.89 -23.62
CA ASN A 399 -2.25 15.99 -23.16
C ASN A 399 -1.67 16.79 -21.99
N GLY A 400 -0.65 16.26 -21.30
CA GLY A 400 0.09 16.93 -20.23
C GLY A 400 -0.68 17.08 -18.90
N TYR A 401 -1.57 16.16 -18.54
CA TYR A 401 -2.46 16.30 -17.37
C TYR A 401 -1.69 16.50 -16.05
N ARG A 402 -0.71 15.63 -15.76
CA ARG A 402 0.12 15.74 -14.54
C ARG A 402 0.93 17.02 -14.51
N LYS A 403 1.50 17.41 -15.66
CA LYS A 403 2.28 18.66 -15.78
C LYS A 403 1.40 19.88 -15.50
N ALA A 404 0.22 19.96 -16.11
CA ALA A 404 -0.72 21.05 -15.89
C ALA A 404 -1.17 21.14 -14.42
N MET A 405 -1.44 19.99 -13.79
CA MET A 405 -1.81 19.92 -12.38
C MET A 405 -0.68 20.39 -11.45
N ILE A 406 0.57 20.03 -11.74
CA ILE A 406 1.75 20.49 -10.99
C ILE A 406 1.90 22.01 -11.10
N GLU A 407 1.72 22.60 -12.28
CA GLU A 407 1.81 24.05 -12.43
C GLU A 407 0.70 24.78 -11.66
N ALA A 408 -0.54 24.26 -11.68
CA ALA A 408 -1.63 24.79 -10.86
C ALA A 408 -1.33 24.69 -9.34
N LEU A 409 -0.69 23.60 -8.90
CA LEU A 409 -0.25 23.44 -7.51
C LEU A 409 0.84 24.44 -7.13
N LYS A 410 1.84 24.66 -7.99
CA LYS A 410 2.90 25.65 -7.76
C LYS A 410 2.35 27.07 -7.69
N GLU A 411 1.41 27.42 -8.58
CA GLU A 411 0.75 28.72 -8.57
C GLU A 411 -0.07 28.93 -7.29
N ARG A 412 -0.76 27.88 -6.81
CA ARG A 412 -1.57 27.95 -5.60
C ARG A 412 -0.75 27.97 -4.32
N PHE A 413 0.40 27.32 -4.31
CA PHE A 413 1.25 27.12 -3.13
C PHE A 413 2.72 27.51 -3.38
N PRO A 414 3.01 28.76 -3.81
CA PRO A 414 4.36 29.16 -4.23
C PRO A 414 5.38 29.11 -3.08
N ASP A 415 4.93 29.43 -1.87
CA ASP A 415 5.79 29.55 -0.68
C ASP A 415 5.71 28.32 0.25
N ALA A 416 5.20 27.19 -0.26
CA ALA A 416 5.04 25.98 0.55
C ALA A 416 6.34 25.18 0.74
N GLY A 417 7.40 25.52 0.00
CA GLY A 417 8.67 24.80 0.06
C GLY A 417 8.55 23.35 -0.39
N LEU A 418 7.76 23.10 -1.44
CA LEU A 418 7.46 21.77 -1.96
C LEU A 418 8.11 21.52 -3.33
N THR A 419 8.69 20.34 -3.48
CA THR A 419 9.14 19.73 -4.73
C THR A 419 8.05 18.84 -5.30
N TYR A 420 7.93 18.84 -6.63
CA TYR A 420 6.99 18.01 -7.38
C TYR A 420 7.78 17.13 -8.35
N SER A 421 7.63 15.81 -8.25
CA SER A 421 8.35 14.86 -9.11
C SER A 421 7.39 13.94 -9.84
N ILE A 422 7.36 14.00 -11.17
CA ILE A 422 6.60 13.03 -11.97
C ILE A 422 7.36 11.70 -11.96
N GLY A 423 6.72 10.67 -11.41
CA GLY A 423 7.29 9.34 -11.26
C GLY A 423 6.32 8.26 -11.74
N GLY A 424 6.83 7.34 -12.56
CA GLY A 424 6.06 6.22 -13.12
C GLY A 424 4.96 6.66 -14.10
N GLN A 425 4.00 5.76 -14.33
CA GLN A 425 3.03 5.87 -15.43
C GLN A 425 1.82 6.77 -15.10
N LEU A 426 1.47 6.91 -13.81
CA LEU A 426 0.14 7.41 -13.40
C LEU A 426 0.13 8.53 -12.35
N SER A 427 1.28 8.85 -11.75
CA SER A 427 1.34 9.74 -10.58
C SER A 427 2.50 10.72 -10.62
N PHE A 428 2.49 11.62 -9.64
CA PHE A 428 3.63 12.43 -9.23
C PHE A 428 3.65 12.53 -7.70
N ASP A 429 4.83 12.77 -7.13
CA ASP A 429 5.04 12.93 -5.69
C ASP A 429 5.18 14.41 -5.33
N ILE A 430 4.64 14.78 -4.18
CA ILE A 430 4.78 16.10 -3.54
C ILE A 430 5.49 15.90 -2.21
N PHE A 431 6.65 16.53 -2.04
CA PHE A 431 7.47 16.42 -0.83
C PHE A 431 8.20 17.73 -0.55
N PRO A 432 8.71 17.97 0.66
CA PRO A 432 9.44 19.19 0.98
C PRO A 432 10.73 19.31 0.17
N ASN A 433 11.15 20.54 -0.12
CA ASN A 433 12.42 20.80 -0.79
C ASN A 433 13.58 20.15 -0.01
N GLY A 434 14.45 19.43 -0.72
CA GLY A 434 15.60 18.74 -0.14
C GLY A 434 15.28 17.43 0.59
N TRP A 435 14.06 16.89 0.48
CA TRP A 435 13.70 15.53 0.96
C TRP A 435 13.98 14.44 -0.08
N ASP A 436 14.93 14.70 -0.97
CA ASP A 436 15.64 13.69 -1.76
C ASP A 436 16.76 13.04 -0.91
N LYS A 437 17.61 12.21 -1.52
CA LYS A 437 18.68 11.49 -0.80
C LYS A 437 19.66 12.42 -0.06
N THR A 438 19.79 13.70 -0.45
CA THR A 438 20.63 14.68 0.26
C THR A 438 20.14 14.95 1.69
N PHE A 439 18.87 14.65 2.01
CA PHE A 439 18.32 14.79 3.37
C PHE A 439 19.11 13.96 4.39
N ALA A 440 19.58 12.77 4.00
CA ALA A 440 20.38 11.90 4.85
C ALA A 440 21.69 12.56 5.30
N LEU A 441 22.25 13.47 4.50
CA LEU A 441 23.49 14.19 4.83
C LEU A 441 23.33 15.11 6.06
N SER A 442 22.10 15.52 6.38
CA SER A 442 21.80 16.31 7.59
C SER A 442 22.03 15.52 8.88
N HIS A 443 21.98 14.19 8.85
CA HIS A 443 22.18 13.34 10.03
C HIS A 443 23.65 13.05 10.34
N VAL A 444 24.55 13.34 9.39
CA VAL A 444 25.98 13.02 9.50
C VAL A 444 26.88 14.25 9.57
N VAL A 445 26.31 15.45 9.38
CA VAL A 445 27.05 16.72 9.39
C VAL A 445 27.80 16.95 10.71
N ASP A 446 27.19 16.57 11.84
CA ASP A 446 27.78 16.74 13.17
C ASP A 446 28.98 15.83 13.43
N GLU A 447 29.18 14.78 12.62
CA GLU A 447 30.32 13.86 12.77
C GLU A 447 31.62 14.36 12.12
N GLN A 448 31.55 15.40 11.29
CA GLN A 448 32.71 16.02 10.64
C GLN A 448 33.59 15.00 9.87
N PHE A 449 32.98 14.09 9.10
CA PHE A 449 33.71 13.23 8.17
C PHE A 449 34.53 14.07 7.19
N GLU A 450 35.78 13.67 6.94
CA GLU A 450 36.69 14.31 5.98
C GLU A 450 36.21 14.11 4.54
N GLU A 451 35.72 12.91 4.22
CA GLU A 451 35.18 12.54 2.92
C GLU A 451 33.89 11.73 3.09
N ILE A 452 32.86 12.06 2.32
CA ILE A 452 31.64 11.26 2.20
C ILE A 452 31.57 10.73 0.78
N HIS A 453 31.73 9.43 0.60
CA HIS A 453 31.59 8.76 -0.69
C HIS A 453 30.13 8.31 -0.86
N PHE A 454 29.56 8.52 -2.04
CA PHE A 454 28.22 8.03 -2.36
C PHE A 454 28.25 7.15 -3.61
N PHE A 455 27.64 5.96 -3.55
CA PHE A 455 27.50 5.03 -4.67
C PHE A 455 26.04 4.95 -5.09
N GLY A 456 25.76 5.06 -6.40
CA GLY A 456 24.38 4.97 -6.92
C GLY A 456 24.28 4.66 -8.42
N ASP A 457 23.16 4.03 -8.81
CA ASP A 457 22.88 3.61 -10.19
C ASP A 457 22.21 4.71 -11.02
N LYS A 458 21.42 5.58 -10.41
CA LYS A 458 20.57 6.56 -11.12
C LYS A 458 21.05 7.99 -10.92
N THR A 459 22.31 8.22 -11.28
CA THR A 459 23.01 9.50 -11.09
C THR A 459 22.76 10.52 -12.21
N HIS A 460 22.13 10.10 -13.31
CA HIS A 460 21.74 10.98 -14.40
C HIS A 460 20.66 11.98 -13.95
N LYS A 461 20.59 13.16 -14.59
CA LYS A 461 19.59 14.19 -14.25
C LYS A 461 18.17 13.63 -14.30
N GLY A 462 17.45 13.70 -13.19
CA GLY A 462 16.09 13.14 -13.02
C GLY A 462 16.06 11.73 -12.41
N GLY A 463 17.21 11.08 -12.26
CA GLY A 463 17.36 9.88 -11.43
C GLY A 463 17.37 10.23 -9.95
N ASN A 464 16.97 9.28 -9.09
CA ASN A 464 16.82 9.51 -7.65
C ASN A 464 18.15 9.61 -6.88
N ASP A 465 19.28 9.33 -7.53
CA ASP A 465 20.62 9.53 -6.96
C ASP A 465 21.26 10.84 -7.40
N HIS A 466 20.66 11.55 -8.36
CA HIS A 466 21.30 12.68 -9.01
C HIS A 466 21.71 13.76 -8.00
N GLU A 467 20.78 14.18 -7.14
CA GLU A 467 21.00 15.29 -6.21
C GLU A 467 22.11 14.97 -5.21
N ILE A 468 22.16 13.75 -4.65
CA ILE A 468 23.21 13.35 -3.70
C ILE A 468 24.54 13.06 -4.40
N TYR A 469 24.52 12.58 -5.65
CA TYR A 469 25.72 12.30 -6.43
C TYR A 469 26.49 13.57 -6.80
N VAL A 470 25.78 14.68 -7.09
CA VAL A 470 26.38 15.98 -7.44
C VAL A 470 26.52 16.95 -6.27
N ASP A 471 26.04 16.59 -5.07
CA ASP A 471 26.14 17.44 -3.88
C ASP A 471 27.61 17.69 -3.53
N SER A 472 27.99 18.94 -3.28
CA SER A 472 29.39 19.30 -2.99
C SER A 472 29.98 18.63 -1.73
N ARG A 473 29.13 18.07 -0.87
CA ARG A 473 29.54 17.32 0.34
C ARG A 473 29.94 15.88 0.03
N THR A 474 29.65 15.36 -1.17
CA THR A 474 29.89 13.97 -1.52
C THR A 474 30.94 13.83 -2.64
N ILE A 475 31.61 12.69 -2.64
CA ILE A 475 32.40 12.17 -3.75
C ILE A 475 31.56 11.07 -4.39
N GLY A 476 30.88 11.40 -5.49
CA GLY A 476 29.96 10.49 -6.18
C GLY A 476 30.67 9.43 -7.03
N HIS A 477 30.25 8.17 -6.88
CA HIS A 477 30.66 7.00 -7.66
C HIS A 477 29.42 6.48 -8.38
N HIS A 478 29.38 6.65 -9.70
CA HIS A 478 28.33 6.03 -10.49
C HIS A 478 28.65 4.55 -10.68
N VAL A 479 27.64 3.70 -10.53
CA VAL A 479 27.73 2.25 -10.77
C VAL A 479 26.61 1.81 -11.69
N GLU A 480 26.82 0.73 -12.45
CA GLU A 480 25.75 0.16 -13.28
C GLU A 480 24.97 -0.96 -12.59
N ASN A 481 25.61 -1.64 -11.63
CA ASN A 481 25.09 -2.83 -10.95
C ASN A 481 25.94 -3.16 -9.71
N PRO A 482 25.52 -4.12 -8.86
CA PRO A 482 26.26 -4.48 -7.65
C PRO A 482 27.68 -5.02 -7.89
N ALA A 483 27.94 -5.65 -9.04
CA ALA A 483 29.29 -6.14 -9.36
C ALA A 483 30.26 -4.97 -9.65
N ASP A 484 29.74 -3.87 -10.19
CA ASP A 484 30.52 -2.66 -10.42
C ASP A 484 30.87 -1.94 -9.10
N THR A 485 29.92 -1.88 -8.16
CA THR A 485 30.18 -1.45 -6.77
C THR A 485 31.30 -2.27 -6.14
N LEU A 486 31.22 -3.60 -6.23
CA LEU A 486 32.24 -4.51 -5.71
C LEU A 486 33.62 -4.25 -6.32
N ARG A 487 33.69 -4.07 -7.64
CA ARG A 487 34.93 -3.78 -8.37
C ARG A 487 35.58 -2.49 -7.85
N ILE A 488 34.82 -1.40 -7.77
CA ILE A 488 35.33 -0.10 -7.30
C ILE A 488 35.78 -0.18 -5.83
N LEU A 489 35.03 -0.86 -4.97
CA LEU A 489 35.43 -1.04 -3.56
C LEU A 489 36.74 -1.82 -3.42
N LYS A 490 36.93 -2.89 -4.21
CA LYS A 490 38.19 -3.66 -4.24
C LYS A 490 39.36 -2.81 -4.72
N GLU A 491 39.17 -2.00 -5.75
CA GLU A 491 40.19 -1.07 -6.25
C GLU A 491 40.59 -0.04 -5.18
N LEU A 492 39.62 0.52 -4.46
CA LEU A 492 39.85 1.48 -3.39
C LEU A 492 40.60 0.86 -2.20
N LEU A 493 40.22 -0.37 -1.79
CA LEU A 493 40.88 -1.12 -0.73
C LEU A 493 42.31 -1.54 -1.11
N ALA A 494 42.56 -1.89 -2.37
CA ALA A 494 43.89 -2.30 -2.85
C ALA A 494 44.86 -1.13 -3.00
N GLN A 495 44.36 0.08 -3.30
CA GLN A 495 45.19 1.28 -3.46
C GLN A 495 45.57 1.95 -2.12
N ASN A 496 45.18 1.38 -0.96
CA ASN A 496 45.26 2.02 0.36
C ASN A 496 44.62 3.43 0.39
N LYS A 497 43.69 3.71 -0.52
CA LYS A 497 42.89 4.95 -0.49
C LYS A 497 41.79 4.89 0.58
N VAL A 498 41.56 3.68 1.12
CA VAL A 498 40.65 3.35 2.21
C VAL A 498 41.25 2.29 3.13
#